data_AF-A0A067C2I6-F1
#
_entry.id   AF-A0A067C2I6-F1
#
_cell.length_a   1.000
_cell.length_b   1.000
_cell.length_c   1.000
_cell.angle_alpha   90.00
_cell.angle_beta   90.00
_cell.angle_gamma   90.00
#
_symmetry.space_group_name_H-M   'P 1'
#
loop_
_entity.id
_entity.type
_entity.pdbx_description
1 polymer ?
#
loop_
_entity_poly.entity_id
_entity_poly.type
_entity_poly.pdbx_seq_one_letter_code
_entity_poly.pdbx_strand_id
1 'polypeptide(L)'
;MQPELALDQRGDGMYSGSFRWTEHKQFPALPRRSGAAAPTAPLAIGWQGYLGQCHATSLLPWATNDPSFLDALSFPMTLVYMTKLLNAEAAWPPGRTVTILVVGATVKAEQRIWNHTNYWAEISAFYPDRAFDVWFIGPEVSMSVHGGTAKSRVTAHAYRGTTGSFLASHDVDVATTVVIGYNTGFGNFVESGRYDLLWSWLPDLYAIVASGLLSIFACANDYADMNGEFAVHTRVLGSNMAYLPRDNPFSAASHLHEDGKRESAWSRANSFVYAIQGGDRTRQQTLDLGDLKRLSALLDAEAGDTHLIDRVGRHCFRGMVLSKEQAARCKLLQQKKPPPVDRIEAADVNKDDTDKRIVDDNSDANQNQTRHQNKVETLEPVPPMEEVIERMVETTTPMPCEAMPQYELISTMDNAKMTLTIHTPALASVRDMALDVSSDMLQFVVPGVYRLQVALPWAVDNATTRPTFSKKARRLVIALASPTA
;
A
#
# COMPACT_ATOMS: atom_id res chain seq x y z
N MET A 1 -32.01 11.41 27.94
CA MET A 1 -30.58 11.41 28.32
C MET A 1 -29.85 10.55 27.31
N GLN A 2 -28.74 11.02 26.73
CA GLN A 2 -27.83 10.11 26.03
C GLN A 2 -27.14 9.24 27.10
N PRO A 3 -26.93 7.94 26.87
CA PRO A 3 -26.12 7.13 27.77
C PRO A 3 -24.68 7.68 27.76
N GLU A 4 -24.15 7.98 28.94
CA GLU A 4 -22.80 8.49 29.10
C GLU A 4 -21.79 7.42 28.67
N LEU A 5 -21.00 7.72 27.64
CA LEU A 5 -20.08 6.77 27.03
C LEU A 5 -18.85 6.61 27.94
N ALA A 6 -18.75 5.47 28.63
CA ALA A 6 -17.68 5.16 29.58
C ALA A 6 -16.33 4.89 28.91
N LEU A 7 -15.71 5.95 28.39
CA LEU A 7 -14.36 6.00 27.83
C LEU A 7 -13.30 6.00 28.92
N ASP A 8 -12.14 5.42 28.62
CA ASP A 8 -11.06 5.24 29.58
C ASP A 8 -10.30 6.55 29.87
N GLN A 9 -10.36 6.99 31.13
CA GLN A 9 -9.72 8.23 31.60
C GLN A 9 -8.30 8.00 32.15
N ARG A 10 -7.78 6.75 32.22
CA ARG A 10 -6.50 6.44 32.89
C ARG A 10 -5.24 6.90 32.13
N GLY A 11 -5.37 7.73 31.10
CA GLY A 11 -4.25 8.31 30.33
C GLY A 11 -3.61 7.37 29.30
N ASP A 12 -3.86 6.06 29.39
CA ASP A 12 -3.48 5.04 28.42
C ASP A 12 -4.46 4.94 27.23
N GLY A 13 -5.64 5.56 27.32
CA GLY A 13 -6.55 5.82 26.18
C GLY A 13 -6.05 6.91 25.21
N MET A 14 -4.94 7.58 25.53
CA MET A 14 -4.36 8.67 24.73
C MET A 14 -3.56 8.20 23.51
N TYR A 15 -3.26 6.90 23.39
CA TYR A 15 -2.63 6.36 22.18
C TYR A 15 -3.62 6.30 21.02
N SER A 16 -3.25 6.89 19.88
CA SER A 16 -3.98 6.79 18.61
C SER A 16 -4.24 5.33 18.25
N GLY A 17 -5.50 4.98 17.95
CA GLY A 17 -5.89 3.61 17.55
C GLY A 17 -6.12 2.59 18.67
N SER A 18 -5.84 2.92 19.92
CA SER A 18 -6.09 2.00 21.06
C SER A 18 -7.59 1.72 21.28
N PHE A 19 -7.93 0.60 21.94
CA PHE A 19 -9.32 0.28 22.31
C PHE A 19 -9.75 1.10 23.53
N ARG A 20 -10.66 2.06 23.31
CA ARG A 20 -10.86 3.23 24.21
C ARG A 20 -11.88 3.05 25.33
N TRP A 21 -12.52 1.90 25.42
CA TRP A 21 -13.60 1.65 26.36
C TRP A 21 -13.07 1.19 27.71
N THR A 22 -13.56 1.77 28.82
CA THR A 22 -13.24 1.29 30.18
C THR A 22 -13.53 -0.20 30.33
N GLU A 23 -12.82 -0.91 31.21
CA GLU A 23 -13.04 -2.33 31.50
C GLU A 23 -14.50 -2.68 31.84
N HIS A 24 -15.24 -1.73 32.43
CA HIS A 24 -16.65 -1.85 32.80
C HIS A 24 -17.64 -1.77 31.63
N LYS A 25 -17.22 -1.29 30.45
CA LYS A 25 -18.09 -1.23 29.28
C LYS A 25 -18.53 -2.64 28.86
N GLN A 26 -19.84 -2.88 28.97
CA GLN A 26 -20.52 -4.04 28.42
C GLN A 26 -20.90 -3.76 26.96
N PHE A 27 -20.59 -4.71 26.08
CA PHE A 27 -20.94 -4.67 24.66
C PHE A 27 -22.14 -5.58 24.39
N PRO A 28 -23.08 -5.21 23.49
CA PRO A 28 -24.24 -6.03 23.17
C PRO A 28 -23.80 -7.33 22.47
N ALA A 29 -24.23 -8.49 22.98
CA ALA A 29 -23.92 -9.77 22.33
C ALA A 29 -24.65 -9.89 20.98
N LEU A 30 -23.94 -10.24 19.90
CA LEU A 30 -24.54 -10.43 18.58
C LEU A 30 -25.59 -11.56 18.60
N PRO A 31 -26.66 -11.45 17.79
CA PRO A 31 -27.58 -12.56 17.57
C PRO A 31 -26.84 -13.81 17.11
N ARG A 32 -27.24 -14.98 17.63
CA ARG A 32 -26.68 -16.25 17.16
C ARG A 32 -27.14 -16.52 15.73
N ARG A 33 -26.19 -16.82 14.85
CA ARG A 33 -26.44 -17.22 13.47
C ARG A 33 -26.48 -18.75 13.42
N SER A 34 -27.53 -19.31 12.83
CA SER A 34 -27.71 -20.75 12.65
C SER A 34 -28.23 -21.02 11.25
N GLY A 35 -27.49 -21.77 10.44
CA GLY A 35 -27.85 -22.08 9.07
C GLY A 35 -26.67 -21.94 8.11
N ALA A 36 -26.96 -21.49 6.88
CA ALA A 36 -25.98 -21.32 5.80
C ALA A 36 -24.94 -20.22 6.08
N ALA A 37 -23.88 -20.22 5.27
CA ALA A 37 -22.84 -19.20 5.31
C ALA A 37 -23.39 -17.78 5.19
N ALA A 38 -22.76 -16.85 5.90
CA ALA A 38 -23.00 -15.42 5.78
C ALA A 38 -22.84 -14.93 4.33
N PRO A 39 -23.75 -14.07 3.81
CA PRO A 39 -23.58 -13.48 2.49
C PRO A 39 -22.36 -12.55 2.51
N THR A 40 -21.46 -12.73 1.54
CA THR A 40 -20.20 -11.97 1.42
C THR A 40 -20.35 -10.68 0.60
N ALA A 41 -21.26 -10.65 -0.38
CA ALA A 41 -21.49 -9.47 -1.23
C ALA A 41 -21.78 -8.16 -0.45
N PRO A 42 -22.54 -8.17 0.67
CA PRO A 42 -22.77 -6.95 1.46
C PRO A 42 -21.50 -6.38 2.14
N LEU A 43 -20.41 -7.14 2.25
CA LEU A 43 -19.16 -6.65 2.82
C LEU A 43 -18.49 -5.57 1.95
N ALA A 44 -18.78 -5.54 0.64
CA ALA A 44 -18.23 -4.55 -0.28
C ALA A 44 -18.71 -3.11 0.00
N ILE A 45 -19.83 -2.95 0.71
CA ILE A 45 -20.39 -1.67 1.18
C ILE A 45 -20.24 -1.47 2.70
N GLY A 46 -19.31 -2.22 3.32
CA GLY A 46 -18.89 -2.04 4.70
C GLY A 46 -19.99 -2.25 5.75
N TRP A 47 -19.92 -1.46 6.82
CA TRP A 47 -20.89 -1.50 7.91
C TRP A 47 -22.34 -1.43 7.44
N GLN A 48 -22.68 -0.60 6.44
CA GLN A 48 -24.06 -0.47 5.98
C GLN A 48 -24.63 -1.80 5.46
N GLY A 49 -23.87 -2.52 4.63
CA GLY A 49 -24.29 -3.82 4.11
C GLY A 49 -24.25 -4.92 5.16
N TYR A 50 -23.18 -4.96 5.95
CA TYR A 50 -23.05 -5.95 7.03
C TYR A 50 -24.21 -5.86 8.04
N LEU A 51 -24.46 -4.66 8.58
CA LEU A 51 -25.50 -4.41 9.59
C LEU A 51 -26.91 -4.59 9.01
N GLY A 52 -27.11 -4.26 7.73
CA GLY A 52 -28.42 -4.35 7.08
C GLY A 52 -28.77 -5.74 6.54
N GLN A 53 -27.79 -6.55 6.13
CA GLN A 53 -28.02 -7.69 5.22
C GLN A 53 -27.32 -9.01 5.62
N CYS A 54 -26.30 -8.99 6.50
CA CYS A 54 -25.67 -10.24 6.93
C CYS A 54 -26.48 -10.98 8.00
N HIS A 55 -27.22 -10.27 8.86
CA HIS A 55 -27.99 -10.86 9.96
C HIS A 55 -29.47 -11.00 9.61
N ALA A 56 -30.15 -12.01 10.19
CA ALA A 56 -31.58 -12.25 10.00
C ALA A 56 -32.48 -11.11 10.53
N THR A 57 -31.92 -10.26 11.39
CA THR A 57 -32.51 -8.99 11.84
C THR A 57 -31.47 -7.90 11.64
N SER A 58 -31.88 -6.75 11.13
CA SER A 58 -30.96 -5.62 10.93
C SER A 58 -30.37 -5.17 12.26
N LEU A 59 -29.05 -5.03 12.29
CA LEU A 59 -28.28 -4.51 13.43
C LEU A 59 -28.12 -2.98 13.38
N LEU A 60 -28.64 -2.31 12.35
CA LEU A 60 -28.59 -0.85 12.23
C LEU A 60 -29.17 -0.13 13.47
N PRO A 61 -30.34 -0.52 14.04
CA PRO A 61 -30.85 0.12 15.25
C PRO A 61 -29.93 -0.05 16.46
N TRP A 62 -29.18 -1.15 16.53
CA TRP A 62 -28.23 -1.41 17.61
C TRP A 62 -27.02 -0.48 17.46
N ALA A 63 -26.53 -0.32 16.23
CA ALA A 63 -25.44 0.61 15.90
C ALA A 63 -25.80 2.08 16.15
N THR A 64 -27.03 2.48 15.86
CA THR A 64 -27.53 3.83 16.16
C THR A 64 -27.65 4.10 17.66
N ASN A 65 -28.02 3.08 18.45
CA ASN A 65 -28.22 3.22 19.89
C ASN A 65 -26.92 3.11 20.71
N ASP A 66 -25.99 2.24 20.32
CA ASP A 66 -24.72 2.00 21.00
C ASP A 66 -23.58 1.75 19.99
N PRO A 67 -23.03 2.80 19.36
CA PRO A 67 -22.01 2.67 18.31
C PRO A 67 -20.69 2.05 18.81
N SER A 68 -20.45 1.98 20.12
CA SER A 68 -19.27 1.35 20.72
C SER A 68 -19.07 -0.10 20.29
N PHE A 69 -20.15 -0.79 19.93
CA PHE A 69 -20.09 -2.18 19.50
C PHE A 69 -19.39 -2.33 18.13
N LEU A 70 -19.38 -1.28 17.29
CA LEU A 70 -18.64 -1.24 16.03
C LEU A 70 -17.13 -1.20 16.29
N ASP A 71 -16.69 -0.53 17.35
CA ASP A 71 -15.27 -0.49 17.73
C ASP A 71 -14.76 -1.91 18.05
N ALA A 72 -15.50 -2.68 18.84
CA ALA A 72 -15.14 -4.05 19.16
C ALA A 72 -15.33 -5.02 17.98
N LEU A 73 -16.38 -4.81 17.17
CA LEU A 73 -16.67 -5.66 16.01
C LEU A 73 -15.73 -5.40 14.83
N SER A 74 -15.08 -4.22 14.79
CA SER A 74 -14.09 -3.85 13.76
C SER A 74 -12.97 -4.88 13.64
N PHE A 75 -12.54 -5.49 14.75
CA PHE A 75 -11.44 -6.45 14.78
C PHE A 75 -11.75 -7.70 13.92
N PRO A 76 -12.69 -8.60 14.30
CA PRO A 76 -12.98 -9.78 13.50
C PRO A 76 -13.54 -9.45 12.11
N MET A 77 -14.27 -8.33 11.94
CA MET A 77 -14.81 -7.96 10.63
C MET A 77 -13.76 -7.43 9.65
N THR A 78 -12.71 -6.75 10.13
CA THR A 78 -11.57 -6.35 9.28
C THR A 78 -10.84 -7.59 8.76
N LEU A 79 -10.62 -8.60 9.63
CA LEU A 79 -10.05 -9.88 9.21
C LEU A 79 -10.91 -10.55 8.13
N VAL A 80 -12.20 -10.79 8.41
CA VAL A 80 -13.15 -11.44 7.50
C VAL A 80 -13.22 -10.70 6.15
N TYR A 81 -13.31 -9.37 6.18
CA TYR A 81 -13.33 -8.55 4.98
C TYR A 81 -12.07 -8.77 4.13
N MET A 82 -10.89 -8.67 4.73
CA MET A 82 -9.62 -8.80 4.02
C MET A 82 -9.38 -10.22 3.50
N THR A 83 -9.70 -11.26 4.27
CA THR A 83 -9.54 -12.66 3.83
C THR A 83 -10.53 -13.05 2.73
N LYS A 84 -11.75 -12.50 2.72
CA LYS A 84 -12.69 -12.63 1.58
C LYS A 84 -12.25 -11.81 0.36
N LEU A 85 -11.86 -10.55 0.55
CA LEU A 85 -11.43 -9.65 -0.53
C LEU A 85 -10.20 -10.18 -1.29
N LEU A 86 -9.23 -10.73 -0.56
CA LEU A 86 -8.02 -11.32 -1.14
C LEU A 86 -8.18 -12.78 -1.57
N ASN A 87 -9.39 -13.33 -1.48
CA ASN A 87 -9.70 -14.73 -1.77
C ASN A 87 -8.75 -15.72 -1.07
N ALA A 88 -8.36 -15.42 0.17
CA ALA A 88 -7.40 -16.22 0.93
C ALA A 88 -7.89 -17.67 1.14
N GLU A 89 -9.21 -17.85 1.21
CA GLU A 89 -9.85 -19.16 1.38
C GLU A 89 -9.63 -20.15 0.22
N ALA A 90 -9.30 -19.65 -0.98
CA ALA A 90 -8.95 -20.51 -2.11
C ALA A 90 -7.58 -21.21 -1.93
N ALA A 91 -6.71 -20.69 -1.07
CA ALA A 91 -5.42 -21.31 -0.75
C ALA A 91 -5.52 -22.34 0.39
N TRP A 92 -6.56 -22.27 1.24
CA TRP A 92 -6.69 -23.11 2.43
C TRP A 92 -7.11 -24.54 2.08
N PRO A 93 -6.29 -25.59 2.28
CA PRO A 93 -6.65 -26.96 1.93
C PRO A 93 -7.88 -27.46 2.70
N PRO A 94 -8.81 -28.20 2.08
CA PRO A 94 -10.04 -28.66 2.73
C PRO A 94 -9.74 -29.56 3.95
N GLY A 95 -10.60 -29.49 4.97
CA GLY A 95 -10.48 -30.31 6.19
C GLY A 95 -9.37 -29.89 7.16
N ARG A 96 -8.49 -28.95 6.79
CA ARG A 96 -7.46 -28.40 7.70
C ARG A 96 -7.98 -27.17 8.45
N THR A 97 -7.56 -27.06 9.72
CA THR A 97 -7.73 -25.86 10.54
C THR A 97 -6.90 -24.71 9.98
N VAL A 98 -7.43 -23.49 10.06
CA VAL A 98 -6.76 -22.26 9.63
C VAL A 98 -6.28 -21.49 10.86
N THR A 99 -4.99 -21.20 10.92
CA THR A 99 -4.37 -20.48 12.03
C THR A 99 -4.43 -18.98 11.78
N ILE A 100 -4.88 -18.21 12.78
CA ILE A 100 -4.89 -16.75 12.75
C ILE A 100 -3.93 -16.25 13.83
N LEU A 101 -2.85 -15.57 13.43
CA LEU A 101 -1.87 -14.98 14.32
C LEU A 101 -2.23 -13.51 14.53
N VAL A 102 -2.83 -13.17 15.68
CA VAL A 102 -3.16 -11.80 16.07
C VAL A 102 -1.94 -11.20 16.77
N VAL A 103 -1.18 -10.37 16.06
CA VAL A 103 0.14 -9.88 16.48
C VAL A 103 0.07 -8.48 17.08
N GLY A 104 0.90 -8.22 18.10
CA GLY A 104 0.79 -7.01 18.91
C GLY A 104 -0.43 -7.03 19.85
N ALA A 105 -1.01 -8.19 20.09
CA ALA A 105 -2.23 -8.34 20.88
C ALA A 105 -2.02 -7.94 22.34
N THR A 106 -3.09 -7.43 22.96
CA THR A 106 -3.10 -6.94 24.33
C THR A 106 -4.26 -7.55 25.13
N VAL A 107 -4.14 -7.52 26.47
CA VAL A 107 -5.29 -7.77 27.36
C VAL A 107 -6.37 -6.69 27.26
N LYS A 108 -6.04 -5.47 26.81
CA LYS A 108 -6.96 -4.33 26.78
C LYS A 108 -7.92 -4.38 25.60
N ALA A 109 -7.45 -4.81 24.43
CA ALA A 109 -8.20 -4.81 23.18
C ALA A 109 -8.60 -6.23 22.73
N GLU A 110 -7.71 -6.95 22.04
CA GLU A 110 -8.04 -8.16 21.27
C GLU A 110 -8.51 -9.30 22.16
N GLN A 111 -7.76 -9.60 23.22
CA GLN A 111 -8.14 -10.62 24.19
C GLN A 111 -9.39 -10.23 24.98
N ARG A 112 -9.61 -8.94 25.23
CA ARG A 112 -10.84 -8.48 25.90
C ARG A 112 -12.06 -8.69 25.02
N ILE A 113 -11.98 -8.36 23.75
CA ILE A 113 -13.07 -8.60 22.78
C ILE A 113 -13.36 -10.11 22.70
N TRP A 114 -12.33 -10.97 22.74
CA TRP A 114 -12.51 -12.42 22.87
C TRP A 114 -13.22 -12.82 24.17
N ASN A 115 -12.69 -12.40 25.32
CA ASN A 115 -13.17 -12.84 26.63
C ASN A 115 -14.60 -12.34 26.93
N HIS A 116 -14.98 -11.14 26.47
CA HIS A 116 -16.20 -10.44 26.89
C HIS A 116 -17.30 -10.37 25.81
N THR A 117 -17.05 -10.80 24.57
CA THR A 117 -18.04 -10.74 23.48
C THR A 117 -18.12 -12.05 22.71
N ASN A 118 -19.13 -12.19 21.84
CA ASN A 118 -19.21 -13.28 20.88
C ASN A 118 -18.73 -12.90 19.47
N TYR A 119 -18.04 -11.78 19.29
CA TYR A 119 -17.84 -11.18 17.95
C TYR A 119 -16.90 -11.98 17.06
N TRP A 120 -15.91 -12.68 17.66
CA TRP A 120 -15.06 -13.61 16.94
C TRP A 120 -15.82 -14.83 16.35
N ALA A 121 -17.07 -15.09 16.75
CA ALA A 121 -17.92 -16.08 16.09
C ALA A 121 -18.28 -15.71 14.63
N GLU A 122 -18.18 -14.44 14.24
CA GLU A 122 -18.43 -14.03 12.86
C GLU A 122 -17.48 -14.75 11.88
N ILE A 123 -16.26 -15.09 12.29
CA ILE A 123 -15.36 -15.93 11.49
C ILE A 123 -16.03 -17.27 11.16
N SER A 124 -16.62 -17.97 12.14
CA SER A 124 -17.40 -19.19 11.86
C SER A 124 -18.64 -18.94 11.00
N ALA A 125 -19.25 -17.76 11.08
CA ALA A 125 -20.43 -17.43 10.26
C ALA A 125 -20.08 -17.21 8.78
N PHE A 126 -18.93 -16.62 8.46
CA PHE A 126 -18.45 -16.44 7.08
C PHE A 126 -17.67 -17.65 6.52
N TYR A 127 -17.32 -18.60 7.37
CA TYR A 127 -16.55 -19.81 7.05
C TYR A 127 -17.10 -21.06 7.79
N PRO A 128 -18.37 -21.47 7.60
CA PRO A 128 -19.03 -22.50 8.41
C PRO A 128 -18.44 -23.91 8.29
N ASP A 129 -17.72 -24.19 7.21
CA ASP A 129 -17.09 -25.48 6.92
C ASP A 129 -15.62 -25.57 7.40
N ARG A 130 -15.15 -24.54 8.12
CA ARG A 130 -13.75 -24.40 8.55
C ARG A 130 -13.61 -24.31 10.07
N ALA A 131 -12.53 -24.89 10.59
CA ALA A 131 -12.07 -24.65 11.95
C ALA A 131 -10.96 -23.59 11.94
N PHE A 132 -10.86 -22.82 13.02
CA PHE A 132 -9.85 -21.78 13.18
C PHE A 132 -9.23 -21.82 14.57
N ASP A 133 -7.91 -21.63 14.64
CA ASP A 133 -7.18 -21.46 15.88
C ASP A 133 -6.59 -20.04 15.92
N VAL A 134 -7.07 -19.22 16.86
CA VAL A 134 -6.66 -17.80 17.00
C VAL A 134 -5.58 -17.67 18.07
N TRP A 135 -4.39 -17.25 17.70
CA TRP A 135 -3.28 -16.99 18.63
C TRP A 135 -3.15 -15.50 18.91
N PHE A 136 -3.40 -15.09 20.15
CA PHE A 136 -3.09 -13.74 20.63
C PHE A 136 -1.62 -13.66 21.04
N ILE A 137 -0.82 -12.92 20.27
CA ILE A 137 0.64 -12.83 20.38
C ILE A 137 1.02 -11.40 20.74
N GLY A 138 1.68 -11.21 21.88
CA GLY A 138 2.21 -9.90 22.29
C GLY A 138 2.83 -9.91 23.68
N PRO A 139 3.59 -8.88 24.07
CA PRO A 139 4.20 -8.79 25.41
C PRO A 139 3.15 -8.60 26.51
N GLU A 140 2.02 -7.98 26.19
CA GLU A 140 0.96 -7.62 27.14
C GLU A 140 -0.14 -8.67 27.28
N VAL A 141 -0.11 -9.78 26.52
CA VAL A 141 -1.18 -10.78 26.59
C VAL A 141 -1.18 -11.52 27.92
N SER A 142 -2.36 -11.92 28.36
CA SER A 142 -2.56 -12.90 29.42
C SER A 142 -2.51 -14.31 28.81
N MET A 143 -1.74 -15.21 29.44
CA MET A 143 -1.76 -16.64 29.11
C MET A 143 -3.12 -17.29 29.42
N SER A 144 -3.91 -16.64 30.28
CA SER A 144 -5.24 -17.07 30.69
C SER A 144 -6.30 -16.63 29.69
N VAL A 145 -6.39 -17.29 28.53
CA VAL A 145 -7.50 -17.09 27.58
C VAL A 145 -8.77 -17.67 28.17
N HIS A 146 -9.76 -16.83 28.44
CA HIS A 146 -11.01 -17.20 29.10
C HIS A 146 -12.20 -16.95 28.18
N GLY A 147 -13.22 -17.80 28.31
CA GLY A 147 -14.37 -17.72 27.42
C GLY A 147 -14.05 -18.23 26.01
N GLY A 148 -15.11 -18.30 25.24
CA GLY A 148 -15.13 -18.89 23.92
C GLY A 148 -16.56 -18.88 23.43
N THR A 149 -16.72 -18.77 22.12
CA THR A 149 -18.03 -18.68 21.50
C THR A 149 -18.65 -20.08 21.49
N ALA A 150 -19.42 -20.43 22.52
CA ALA A 150 -19.96 -21.78 22.69
C ALA A 150 -20.68 -22.28 21.42
N LYS A 151 -20.21 -23.40 20.85
CA LYS A 151 -20.58 -23.99 19.54
C LYS A 151 -19.98 -23.34 18.27
N SER A 152 -19.03 -22.42 18.41
CA SER A 152 -18.19 -21.92 17.32
C SER A 152 -17.11 -22.94 16.94
N ARG A 153 -16.60 -22.82 15.71
CA ARG A 153 -15.42 -23.56 15.23
C ARG A 153 -14.12 -22.76 15.40
N VAL A 154 -14.15 -21.65 16.13
CA VAL A 154 -12.98 -20.84 16.49
C VAL A 154 -12.53 -21.21 17.90
N THR A 155 -11.28 -21.65 18.03
CA THR A 155 -10.56 -21.80 19.31
C THR A 155 -9.64 -20.59 19.50
N ALA A 156 -9.13 -20.38 20.72
CA ALA A 156 -8.14 -19.35 20.97
C ALA A 156 -7.05 -19.78 21.95
N HIS A 157 -5.87 -19.21 21.74
CA HIS A 157 -4.63 -19.45 22.44
C HIS A 157 -3.93 -18.11 22.70
N ALA A 158 -2.93 -18.11 23.59
CA ALA A 158 -2.11 -16.93 23.85
C ALA A 158 -0.63 -17.30 23.92
N TYR A 159 0.21 -16.38 23.45
CA TYR A 159 1.65 -16.46 23.56
C TYR A 159 2.21 -15.10 24.01
N ARG A 160 2.76 -15.07 25.23
CA ARG A 160 3.43 -13.89 25.76
C ARG A 160 4.86 -13.80 25.23
N GLY A 161 5.09 -12.89 24.30
CA GLY A 161 6.38 -12.67 23.67
C GLY A 161 6.26 -11.86 22.39
N THR A 162 7.33 -11.83 21.59
CA THR A 162 7.33 -11.17 20.28
C THR A 162 6.85 -12.14 19.19
N THR A 163 6.40 -11.60 18.05
CA THR A 163 5.99 -12.37 16.87
C THR A 163 7.14 -13.17 16.28
N GLY A 164 8.33 -12.58 16.16
CA GLY A 164 9.52 -13.29 15.71
C GLY A 164 9.89 -14.45 16.65
N SER A 165 9.70 -14.27 17.96
CA SER A 165 9.90 -15.34 18.96
C SER A 165 8.89 -16.47 18.79
N PHE A 166 7.61 -16.14 18.49
CA PHE A 166 6.58 -17.13 18.18
C PHE A 166 6.93 -17.92 16.91
N LEU A 167 7.19 -17.21 15.80
CA LEU A 167 7.53 -17.80 14.49
C LEU A 167 8.82 -18.64 14.52
N ALA A 168 9.76 -18.34 15.42
CA ALA A 168 10.98 -19.13 15.60
C ALA A 168 10.79 -20.39 16.47
N SER A 169 9.68 -20.48 17.22
CA SER A 169 9.43 -21.58 18.18
C SER A 169 8.25 -22.49 17.80
N HIS A 170 7.45 -22.11 16.81
CA HIS A 170 6.28 -22.86 16.34
C HIS A 170 6.45 -23.21 14.86
N ASP A 171 6.06 -24.42 14.47
CA ASP A 171 5.92 -24.77 13.06
C ASP A 171 4.64 -24.13 12.51
N VAL A 172 4.78 -23.28 11.49
CA VAL A 172 3.69 -22.44 10.96
C VAL A 172 3.56 -22.67 9.45
N ASP A 173 2.50 -23.37 9.07
CA ASP A 173 2.20 -23.65 7.67
C ASP A 173 1.64 -22.41 6.96
N VAL A 174 2.37 -21.96 5.94
CA VAL A 174 2.05 -20.79 5.10
C VAL A 174 0.74 -20.95 4.32
N ALA A 175 0.33 -22.19 3.99
CA ALA A 175 -0.90 -22.46 3.27
C ALA A 175 -2.16 -22.39 4.16
N THR A 176 -2.01 -22.45 5.48
CA THR A 176 -3.13 -22.41 6.44
C THR A 176 -3.04 -21.27 7.46
N THR A 177 -2.06 -20.38 7.36
CA THR A 177 -1.85 -19.32 8.38
C THR A 177 -2.00 -17.91 7.80
N VAL A 178 -2.71 -17.05 8.53
CA VAL A 178 -2.84 -15.61 8.26
C VAL A 178 -2.42 -14.82 9.49
N VAL A 179 -1.62 -13.78 9.30
CA VAL A 179 -1.23 -12.82 10.34
C VAL A 179 -2.17 -11.61 10.27
N ILE A 180 -2.56 -11.06 11.42
CA ILE A 180 -3.21 -9.75 11.49
C ILE A 180 -2.71 -8.90 12.65
N GLY A 181 -2.26 -7.68 12.36
CA GLY A 181 -1.94 -6.64 13.34
C GLY A 181 -3.00 -5.53 13.32
N TYR A 182 -3.50 -5.15 14.51
CA TYR A 182 -4.49 -4.07 14.65
C TYR A 182 -3.85 -2.86 15.32
N ASN A 183 -3.89 -1.70 14.67
CA ASN A 183 -3.36 -0.42 15.15
C ASN A 183 -1.93 -0.53 15.70
N THR A 184 -1.06 -1.19 14.92
CA THR A 184 0.30 -1.54 15.31
C THR A 184 1.18 -0.33 15.64
N GLY A 185 0.90 0.83 15.03
CA GLY A 185 1.38 2.15 15.44
C GLY A 185 2.86 2.40 15.14
N PHE A 186 3.55 1.49 14.44
CA PHE A 186 4.97 1.64 14.15
C PHE A 186 5.25 2.70 13.08
N GLY A 187 4.22 3.31 12.48
CA GLY A 187 4.31 4.48 11.61
C GLY A 187 4.27 5.84 12.32
N ASN A 188 3.85 5.89 13.59
CA ASN A 188 3.62 7.14 14.35
C ASN A 188 4.87 8.04 14.51
N PHE A 189 6.07 7.56 14.17
CA PHE A 189 7.28 8.39 14.13
C PHE A 189 7.16 9.58 13.15
N VAL A 190 6.31 9.49 12.12
CA VAL A 190 6.13 10.54 11.09
C VAL A 190 5.64 11.86 11.69
N GLU A 191 4.69 11.82 12.62
CA GLU A 191 4.20 13.00 13.33
C GLU A 191 4.95 13.22 14.65
N SER A 192 5.14 12.17 15.44
CA SER A 192 5.64 12.31 16.81
C SER A 192 7.15 12.47 16.93
N GLY A 193 7.92 12.16 15.88
CA GLY A 193 9.39 12.10 15.92
C GLY A 193 9.97 11.02 16.84
N ARG A 194 9.13 10.13 17.39
CA ARG A 194 9.53 9.05 18.30
C ARG A 194 9.57 7.71 17.58
N TYR A 195 10.73 7.06 17.61
CA TYR A 195 11.00 5.84 16.85
C TYR A 195 10.95 4.57 17.71
N ASP A 196 10.76 4.67 19.03
CA ASP A 196 10.88 3.55 19.97
C ASP A 196 9.95 2.38 19.62
N LEU A 197 8.70 2.69 19.25
CA LEU A 197 7.72 1.70 18.84
C LEU A 197 8.12 1.02 17.51
N LEU A 198 8.62 1.78 16.54
CA LEU A 198 9.17 1.22 15.30
C LEU A 198 10.34 0.27 15.59
N TRP A 199 11.30 0.68 16.42
CA TRP A 199 12.44 -0.15 16.76
C TRP A 199 12.05 -1.42 17.52
N SER A 200 11.00 -1.39 18.34
CA SER A 200 10.45 -2.61 18.98
C SER A 200 9.76 -3.56 17.99
N TRP A 201 9.10 -3.03 16.96
CA TRP A 201 8.41 -3.83 15.94
C TRP A 201 9.34 -4.34 14.84
N LEU A 202 10.42 -3.62 14.52
CA LEU A 202 11.23 -3.88 13.34
C LEU A 202 11.76 -5.34 13.24
N PRO A 203 12.26 -5.99 14.31
CA PRO A 203 12.67 -7.39 14.26
C PRO A 203 11.51 -8.35 13.93
N ASP A 204 10.33 -8.11 14.51
CA ASP A 204 9.11 -8.87 14.24
C ASP A 204 8.64 -8.66 12.79
N LEU A 205 8.73 -7.43 12.28
CA LEU A 205 8.37 -7.12 10.89
C LEU A 205 9.30 -7.80 9.89
N TYR A 206 10.60 -7.89 10.15
CA TYR A 206 11.52 -8.71 9.33
C TYR A 206 11.11 -10.19 9.36
N ALA A 207 10.78 -10.74 10.53
CA ALA A 207 10.35 -12.14 10.66
C ALA A 207 9.03 -12.41 9.91
N ILE A 208 8.04 -11.52 10.04
CA ILE A 208 6.76 -11.59 9.31
C ILE A 208 7.01 -11.55 7.79
N VAL A 209 7.84 -10.62 7.30
CA VAL A 209 8.17 -10.53 5.87
C VAL A 209 8.92 -11.77 5.37
N ALA A 210 9.86 -12.30 6.15
CA ALA A 210 10.62 -13.50 5.82
C ALA A 210 9.77 -14.78 5.82
N SER A 211 8.72 -14.84 6.64
CA SER A 211 7.83 -16.02 6.77
C SER A 211 7.00 -16.32 5.51
N GLY A 212 6.80 -15.33 4.63
CA GLY A 212 5.93 -15.49 3.46
C GLY A 212 4.43 -15.62 3.79
N LEU A 213 4.03 -15.41 5.04
CA LEU A 213 2.63 -15.41 5.48
C LEU A 213 1.84 -14.24 4.89
N LEU A 214 0.56 -14.50 4.55
CA LEU A 214 -0.37 -13.41 4.26
C LEU A 214 -0.58 -12.63 5.56
N SER A 215 -0.17 -11.37 5.56
CA SER A 215 -0.14 -10.53 6.76
C SER A 215 -0.93 -9.26 6.53
N ILE A 216 -2.02 -9.10 7.29
CA ILE A 216 -2.96 -7.98 7.21
C ILE A 216 -2.60 -7.00 8.32
N PHE A 217 -2.67 -5.70 8.04
CA PHE A 217 -2.39 -4.65 9.01
C PHE A 217 -3.47 -3.57 8.92
N ALA A 218 -3.92 -3.07 10.07
CA ALA A 218 -4.89 -2.00 10.17
C ALA A 218 -4.31 -0.81 10.96
N CYS A 219 -4.56 0.41 10.51
CA CYS A 219 -3.91 1.63 11.02
C CYS A 219 -4.96 2.64 11.52
N ALA A 220 -4.57 3.51 12.46
CA ALA A 220 -5.50 4.42 13.13
C ALA A 220 -5.80 5.73 12.38
N ASN A 221 -4.93 6.12 11.45
CA ASN A 221 -5.03 7.31 10.60
C ASN A 221 -4.17 7.12 9.34
N ASP A 222 -4.34 8.02 8.37
CA ASP A 222 -3.57 8.06 7.12
C ASP A 222 -2.30 8.91 7.23
N TYR A 223 -2.40 10.08 7.87
CA TYR A 223 -1.34 11.09 7.86
C TYR A 223 -0.04 10.67 8.57
N ALA A 224 -0.13 9.97 9.71
CA ALA A 224 1.02 9.51 10.48
C ALA A 224 1.24 8.00 10.33
N ASP A 225 0.30 7.19 10.84
CA ASP A 225 0.44 5.75 10.93
C ASP A 225 0.56 5.11 9.54
N MET A 226 -0.42 5.29 8.65
CA MET A 226 -0.36 4.64 7.34
C MET A 226 0.87 5.04 6.52
N ASN A 227 1.17 6.33 6.45
CA ASN A 227 2.33 6.82 5.68
C ASN A 227 3.64 6.25 6.24
N GLY A 228 3.81 6.22 7.56
CA GLY A 228 5.00 5.66 8.20
C GLY A 228 5.10 4.14 8.02
N GLU A 229 4.02 3.40 8.28
CA GLU A 229 4.00 1.94 8.14
C GLU A 229 4.23 1.52 6.68
N PHE A 230 3.60 2.20 5.71
CA PHE A 230 3.80 1.95 4.28
C PHE A 230 5.23 2.31 3.81
N ALA A 231 5.82 3.41 4.30
CA ALA A 231 7.21 3.76 3.99
C ALA A 231 8.19 2.72 4.54
N VAL A 232 7.99 2.23 5.77
CA VAL A 232 8.79 1.14 6.36
C VAL A 232 8.66 -0.14 5.54
N HIS A 233 7.45 -0.55 5.17
CA HIS A 233 7.24 -1.74 4.33
C HIS A 233 7.91 -1.64 2.96
N THR A 234 7.82 -0.49 2.31
CA THR A 234 8.29 -0.33 0.92
C THR A 234 9.79 -0.02 0.80
N ARG A 235 10.35 0.77 1.73
CA ARG A 235 11.73 1.30 1.65
C ARG A 235 12.73 0.64 2.61
N VAL A 236 12.26 0.02 3.69
CA VAL A 236 13.12 -0.70 4.65
C VAL A 236 12.95 -2.21 4.49
N LEU A 237 11.73 -2.72 4.62
CA LEU A 237 11.48 -4.16 4.65
C LEU A 237 11.46 -4.83 3.27
N GLY A 238 11.29 -4.04 2.20
CA GLY A 238 11.15 -4.53 0.83
C GLY A 238 9.87 -5.35 0.59
N SER A 239 8.85 -5.22 1.44
CA SER A 239 7.64 -6.04 1.43
C SER A 239 6.92 -6.04 0.09
N ASN A 240 6.30 -7.17 -0.26
CA ASN A 240 5.41 -7.26 -1.42
C ASN A 240 3.97 -7.03 -0.97
N MET A 241 3.33 -5.98 -1.51
CA MET A 241 1.98 -5.58 -1.12
C MET A 241 0.96 -6.56 -1.72
N ALA A 242 0.34 -7.39 -0.87
CA ALA A 242 -0.80 -8.22 -1.27
C ALA A 242 -2.07 -7.38 -1.45
N TYR A 243 -2.19 -6.28 -0.69
CA TYR A 243 -3.18 -5.23 -0.83
C TYR A 243 -2.52 -3.88 -0.54
N LEU A 244 -2.55 -2.94 -1.49
CA LEU A 244 -2.15 -1.55 -1.23
C LEU A 244 -3.09 -0.90 -0.20
N PRO A 245 -2.65 0.09 0.57
CA PRO A 245 -3.51 0.65 1.61
C PRO A 245 -4.79 1.27 1.07
N ARG A 246 -5.84 1.26 1.90
CA ARG A 246 -7.15 1.89 1.65
C ARG A 246 -7.86 2.15 2.97
N ASP A 247 -8.86 3.03 2.97
CA ASP A 247 -9.89 3.05 4.02
C ASP A 247 -10.41 1.64 4.30
N ASN A 248 -10.54 1.33 5.59
CA ASN A 248 -11.18 0.12 6.05
C ASN A 248 -12.69 0.35 6.20
N PRO A 249 -13.53 -0.36 5.43
CA PRO A 249 -14.98 -0.24 5.52
C PRO A 249 -15.58 -0.83 6.81
N PHE A 250 -14.73 -1.44 7.66
CA PHE A 250 -15.04 -1.97 9.00
C PHE A 250 -14.27 -1.27 10.12
N SER A 251 -13.93 0.01 9.95
CA SER A 251 -13.28 0.86 10.96
C SER A 251 -14.15 1.11 12.20
N ALA A 252 -13.54 1.43 13.34
CA ALA A 252 -14.26 1.79 14.57
C ALA A 252 -15.15 3.04 14.39
N ALA A 253 -16.16 3.20 15.24
CA ALA A 253 -17.02 4.38 15.25
C ALA A 253 -16.43 5.52 16.11
N SER A 254 -15.66 5.21 17.16
CA SER A 254 -15.04 6.24 18.00
C SER A 254 -13.86 6.94 17.33
N HIS A 255 -13.82 8.26 17.51
CA HIS A 255 -12.75 9.14 17.04
C HIS A 255 -12.10 9.82 18.26
N LEU A 256 -10.78 10.00 18.21
CA LEU A 256 -10.02 10.84 19.13
C LEU A 256 -9.45 12.00 18.32
N HIS A 257 -9.42 13.18 18.91
CA HIS A 257 -8.79 14.36 18.37
C HIS A 257 -7.90 14.98 19.46
N GLU A 258 -6.80 15.62 19.08
CA GLU A 258 -6.11 16.49 20.02
C GLU A 258 -6.95 17.75 20.31
N ASP A 259 -6.84 18.29 21.52
CA ASP A 259 -7.57 19.49 21.93
C ASP A 259 -7.28 20.65 20.96
N GLY A 260 -8.34 21.20 20.37
CA GLY A 260 -8.26 22.28 19.38
C GLY A 260 -7.87 21.85 17.95
N LYS A 261 -7.54 20.58 17.69
CA LYS A 261 -7.15 20.06 16.35
C LYS A 261 -8.16 19.09 15.72
N ARG A 262 -9.46 19.22 16.03
CA ARG A 262 -10.52 18.32 15.53
C ARG A 262 -10.47 18.04 14.02
N GLU A 263 -10.18 19.06 13.23
CA GLU A 263 -10.15 19.00 11.77
C GLU A 263 -8.78 18.57 11.17
N SER A 264 -7.72 18.44 12.00
CA SER A 264 -6.34 18.29 11.51
C SER A 264 -5.51 17.18 12.18
N ALA A 265 -5.89 16.71 13.37
CA ALA A 265 -5.28 15.56 14.03
C ALA A 265 -6.41 14.69 14.60
N TRP A 266 -6.67 13.55 13.95
CA TRP A 266 -7.75 12.63 14.29
C TRP A 266 -7.27 11.17 14.23
N SER A 267 -7.80 10.31 15.08
CA SER A 267 -7.53 8.87 14.98
C SER A 267 -8.74 8.02 15.33
N ARG A 268 -8.94 6.98 14.53
CA ARG A 268 -10.07 6.04 14.59
C ARG A 268 -9.49 4.63 14.48
N ALA A 269 -9.76 3.76 15.46
CA ALA A 269 -9.18 2.42 15.44
C ALA A 269 -9.57 1.66 14.16
N ASN A 270 -8.61 0.96 13.57
CA ASN A 270 -8.75 0.24 12.30
C ASN A 270 -9.27 1.14 11.15
N SER A 271 -8.93 2.42 11.09
CA SER A 271 -9.40 3.37 10.06
C SER A 271 -9.00 2.97 8.64
N PHE A 272 -7.78 2.46 8.47
CA PHE A 272 -7.23 2.04 7.20
C PHE A 272 -6.73 0.59 7.29
N VAL A 273 -6.58 -0.08 6.14
CA VAL A 273 -6.12 -1.47 6.07
C VAL A 273 -5.22 -1.70 4.84
N TYR A 274 -4.20 -2.53 5.00
CA TYR A 274 -3.34 -3.03 3.95
C TYR A 274 -2.96 -4.51 4.19
N ALA A 275 -2.30 -5.14 3.23
CA ALA A 275 -1.75 -6.47 3.41
C ALA A 275 -0.44 -6.66 2.65
N ILE A 276 0.45 -7.47 3.20
CA ILE A 276 1.71 -7.91 2.59
C ILE A 276 1.73 -9.43 2.48
N GLN A 277 2.56 -9.97 1.57
CA GLN A 277 2.94 -11.37 1.62
C GLN A 277 4.34 -11.58 1.03
N GLY A 278 5.31 -11.90 1.89
CA GLY A 278 6.72 -11.99 1.53
C GLY A 278 7.37 -10.62 1.26
N GLY A 279 8.63 -10.65 0.82
CA GLY A 279 9.40 -9.46 0.47
C GLY A 279 10.42 -9.69 -0.64
N ASP A 280 10.84 -8.60 -1.26
CA ASP A 280 11.89 -8.55 -2.27
C ASP A 280 13.24 -8.27 -1.59
N ARG A 281 14.13 -9.26 -1.59
CA ARG A 281 15.47 -9.15 -1.00
C ARG A 281 16.37 -8.10 -1.67
N THR A 282 16.05 -7.65 -2.89
CA THR A 282 16.79 -6.58 -3.56
C THR A 282 16.40 -5.18 -3.06
N ARG A 283 15.17 -5.03 -2.55
CA ARG A 283 14.69 -3.79 -1.91
C ARG A 283 14.94 -3.76 -0.41
N GLN A 284 14.92 -4.93 0.23
CA GLN A 284 15.12 -5.07 1.67
C GLN A 284 16.46 -4.50 2.12
N GLN A 285 16.40 -3.62 3.12
CA GLN A 285 17.53 -3.03 3.82
C GLN A 285 17.66 -3.68 5.20
N THR A 286 18.89 -3.89 5.65
CA THR A 286 19.17 -4.25 7.06
C THR A 286 19.52 -2.99 7.83
N LEU A 287 18.82 -2.71 8.92
CA LEU A 287 19.11 -1.60 9.84
C LEU A 287 19.59 -2.14 11.18
N ASP A 288 20.65 -1.53 11.73
CA ASP A 288 21.06 -1.75 13.11
C ASP A 288 20.08 -1.02 14.06
N LEU A 289 19.88 -1.57 15.26
CA LEU A 289 18.94 -1.03 16.24
C LEU A 289 19.35 0.40 16.63
N GLY A 290 18.49 1.38 16.32
CA GLY A 290 18.74 2.79 16.61
C GLY A 290 19.54 3.54 15.54
N ASP A 291 19.81 2.97 14.36
CA ASP A 291 20.40 3.68 13.22
C ASP A 291 19.37 4.66 12.59
N LEU A 292 19.08 5.73 13.32
CA LEU A 292 18.20 6.81 12.89
C LEU A 292 18.71 7.51 11.63
N LYS A 293 20.04 7.62 11.44
CA LYS A 293 20.62 8.32 10.30
C LYS A 293 20.31 7.58 9.00
N ARG A 294 20.51 6.26 8.96
CA ARG A 294 20.17 5.46 7.78
C ARG A 294 18.67 5.29 7.61
N LEU A 295 17.92 5.16 8.71
CA LEU A 295 16.46 5.12 8.66
C LEU A 295 15.90 6.40 8.00
N SER A 296 16.29 7.59 8.47
CA SER A 296 15.90 8.86 7.83
C SER A 296 16.32 8.91 6.37
N ALA A 297 17.56 8.52 6.02
CA ALA A 297 18.00 8.51 4.63
C ALA A 297 17.15 7.59 3.72
N LEU A 298 16.63 6.47 4.22
CA LEU A 298 15.72 5.59 3.48
C LEU A 298 14.28 6.14 3.41
N LEU A 299 13.83 6.88 4.44
CA LEU A 299 12.52 7.50 4.51
C LEU A 299 12.45 8.85 3.76
N ASP A 300 13.58 9.52 3.57
CA ASP A 300 13.71 10.77 2.79
C ASP A 300 14.13 10.51 1.34
N ALA A 301 14.66 9.32 1.03
CA ALA A 301 14.88 8.89 -0.35
C ALA A 301 13.56 9.04 -1.12
N GLU A 302 13.62 9.72 -2.27
CA GLU A 302 12.47 9.85 -3.17
C GLU A 302 11.83 8.46 -3.36
N ALA A 303 10.49 8.42 -3.33
CA ALA A 303 9.74 7.25 -3.77
C ALA A 303 10.01 7.07 -5.27
N GLY A 304 11.14 6.43 -5.57
CA GLY A 304 11.72 6.45 -6.90
C GLY A 304 10.90 5.59 -7.84
N ASP A 305 11.60 4.96 -8.76
CA ASP A 305 10.97 4.14 -9.79
C ASP A 305 10.42 2.79 -9.28
N THR A 306 10.31 2.62 -7.96
CA THR A 306 9.61 1.53 -7.26
C THR A 306 8.14 1.49 -7.70
N HIS A 307 7.81 0.47 -8.47
CA HIS A 307 6.47 0.18 -8.93
C HIS A 307 5.99 -1.11 -8.26
N LEU A 308 4.91 -0.99 -7.46
CA LEU A 308 4.27 -2.11 -6.77
C LEU A 308 2.90 -2.37 -7.42
N ILE A 309 2.49 -3.64 -7.48
CA ILE A 309 1.17 -4.05 -7.94
C ILE A 309 0.59 -5.01 -6.90
N ASP A 310 -0.65 -4.78 -6.48
CA ASP A 310 -1.34 -5.68 -5.53
C ASP A 310 -2.22 -6.74 -6.23
N ARG A 311 -2.80 -7.64 -5.43
CA ARG A 311 -3.60 -8.77 -5.95
C ARG A 311 -4.90 -8.36 -6.64
N VAL A 312 -5.42 -7.18 -6.34
CA VAL A 312 -6.60 -6.63 -7.03
C VAL A 312 -6.21 -5.80 -8.27
N GLY A 313 -4.92 -5.74 -8.59
CA GLY A 313 -4.40 -5.07 -9.78
C GLY A 313 -4.30 -3.55 -9.65
N ARG A 314 -4.25 -3.01 -8.42
CA ARG A 314 -3.90 -1.60 -8.20
C ARG A 314 -2.39 -1.43 -8.25
N HIS A 315 -1.94 -0.30 -8.79
CA HIS A 315 -0.53 0.02 -8.94
C HIS A 315 -0.15 1.14 -7.97
N CYS A 316 0.96 1.02 -7.25
CA CYS A 316 1.59 2.13 -6.54
C CYS A 316 2.87 2.54 -7.28
N PHE A 317 2.98 3.80 -7.66
CA PHE A 317 4.13 4.35 -8.39
C PHE A 317 4.32 5.83 -8.05
N ARG A 318 5.53 6.23 -7.65
CA ARG A 318 5.89 7.62 -7.30
C ARG A 318 4.88 8.31 -6.36
N GLY A 319 4.48 7.64 -5.27
CA GLY A 319 3.53 8.17 -4.28
C GLY A 319 2.06 8.16 -4.71
N MET A 320 1.73 7.67 -5.90
CA MET A 320 0.35 7.57 -6.40
C MET A 320 -0.12 6.11 -6.36
N VAL A 321 -1.29 5.86 -5.80
CA VAL A 321 -2.05 4.62 -6.03
C VAL A 321 -2.92 4.81 -7.27
N LEU A 322 -3.07 3.80 -8.10
CA LEU A 322 -3.87 3.80 -9.33
C LEU A 322 -4.73 2.54 -9.39
N SER A 323 -5.99 2.66 -9.80
CA SER A 323 -6.80 1.50 -10.19
C SER A 323 -6.17 0.77 -11.36
N LYS A 324 -6.59 -0.47 -11.62
CA LYS A 324 -6.13 -1.25 -12.79
C LYS A 324 -6.38 -0.51 -14.11
N GLU A 325 -7.53 0.15 -14.21
CA GLU A 325 -7.98 0.93 -15.37
C GLU A 325 -7.21 2.26 -15.49
N GLN A 326 -6.94 2.94 -14.37
CA GLN A 326 -6.11 4.15 -14.33
C GLN A 326 -4.66 3.82 -14.70
N ALA A 327 -4.09 2.76 -14.13
CA ALA A 327 -2.75 2.28 -14.45
C ALA A 327 -2.61 1.87 -15.92
N ALA A 328 -3.62 1.21 -16.49
CA ALA A 328 -3.65 0.87 -17.91
C ALA A 328 -3.67 2.10 -18.83
N ARG A 329 -4.18 3.25 -18.36
CA ARG A 329 -4.21 4.54 -19.08
C ARG A 329 -3.02 5.46 -18.76
N CYS A 330 -2.24 5.15 -17.73
CA CYS A 330 -1.16 6.00 -17.25
C CYS A 330 0.03 6.00 -18.22
N LYS A 331 0.20 7.09 -18.98
CA LYS A 331 1.30 7.27 -19.95
C LYS A 331 2.69 7.01 -19.35
N LEU A 332 2.90 7.41 -18.09
CA LEU A 332 4.15 7.19 -17.33
C LEU A 332 4.49 5.70 -17.11
N LEU A 333 3.47 4.85 -16.92
CA LEU A 333 3.68 3.40 -16.80
C LEU A 333 3.83 2.73 -18.18
N GLN A 334 3.15 3.26 -19.20
CA GLN A 334 3.23 2.73 -20.57
C GLN A 334 4.61 2.96 -21.22
N GLN A 335 5.20 4.14 -21.04
CA GLN A 335 6.54 4.49 -21.54
C GLN A 335 7.66 3.59 -20.99
N LYS A 336 7.39 2.83 -19.93
CA LYS A 336 8.35 1.98 -19.24
C LYS A 336 8.29 0.49 -19.61
N LYS A 337 7.38 0.09 -20.50
CA LYS A 337 7.47 -1.24 -21.11
C LYS A 337 8.70 -1.28 -22.01
N PRO A 338 9.65 -2.22 -21.84
CA PRO A 338 10.59 -2.51 -22.90
C PRO A 338 9.82 -2.94 -24.16
N PRO A 339 10.37 -2.74 -25.37
CA PRO A 339 9.76 -3.25 -26.58
C PRO A 339 9.54 -4.78 -26.43
N PRO A 340 8.47 -5.33 -27.03
CA PRO A 340 8.26 -6.78 -26.98
C PRO A 340 9.50 -7.46 -27.53
N VAL A 341 10.12 -8.32 -26.71
CA VAL A 341 11.15 -9.23 -27.19
C VAL A 341 10.47 -10.16 -28.17
N ASP A 342 10.80 -10.02 -29.46
CA ASP A 342 10.32 -10.94 -30.48
C ASP A 342 10.62 -12.37 -30.04
N ARG A 343 9.60 -13.22 -30.12
CA ARG A 343 9.78 -14.65 -29.86
C ARG A 343 10.74 -15.20 -30.90
N ILE A 344 11.99 -15.42 -30.50
CA ILE A 344 12.84 -16.39 -31.19
C ILE A 344 12.16 -17.74 -30.98
N GLU A 345 11.55 -18.26 -32.05
CA GLU A 345 11.00 -19.60 -32.06
C GLU A 345 12.14 -20.60 -31.79
N ALA A 346 11.94 -21.48 -30.81
CA ALA A 346 12.90 -22.51 -30.50
C ALA A 346 12.90 -23.53 -31.64
N ALA A 347 13.94 -23.48 -32.48
CA ALA A 347 14.20 -24.54 -33.46
C ALA A 347 14.68 -25.79 -32.73
N ASP A 348 13.87 -26.86 -32.78
CA ASP A 348 14.25 -28.20 -32.34
C ASP A 348 15.48 -28.69 -33.12
N VAL A 349 16.64 -28.76 -32.47
CA VAL A 349 17.79 -29.53 -32.96
C VAL A 349 18.38 -30.33 -31.80
N ASN A 350 17.85 -31.53 -31.61
CA ASN A 350 18.51 -32.57 -30.83
C ASN A 350 18.22 -33.93 -31.47
N LYS A 351 19.09 -34.37 -32.38
CA LYS A 351 19.16 -35.75 -32.87
C LYS A 351 20.58 -36.05 -33.34
N ASP A 352 21.32 -36.73 -32.48
CA ASP A 352 22.61 -37.32 -32.81
C ASP A 352 22.48 -38.51 -33.77
N ASP A 353 23.56 -38.67 -34.54
CA ASP A 353 24.09 -39.85 -35.22
C ASP A 353 23.28 -41.16 -35.25
N THR A 354 23.13 -41.69 -36.47
CA THR A 354 23.47 -43.11 -36.73
C THR A 354 23.84 -43.39 -38.21
N ASP A 355 25.15 -43.32 -38.50
CA ASP A 355 25.97 -44.39 -39.12
C ASP A 355 25.61 -45.02 -40.51
N LYS A 356 26.69 -45.29 -41.28
CA LYS A 356 26.86 -46.26 -42.41
C LYS A 356 26.35 -45.98 -43.86
N ARG A 357 27.34 -45.64 -44.70
CA ARG A 357 27.92 -46.46 -45.80
C ARG A 357 27.33 -46.49 -47.25
N ILE A 358 28.21 -46.04 -48.17
CA ILE A 358 28.57 -46.56 -49.52
C ILE A 358 27.51 -46.50 -50.64
N VAL A 359 27.82 -45.80 -51.75
CA VAL A 359 28.12 -46.31 -53.13
C VAL A 359 28.18 -45.09 -54.09
N ASP A 360 29.04 -45.23 -55.09
CA ASP A 360 29.26 -44.47 -56.34
C ASP A 360 27.96 -43.96 -57.04
N ASP A 361 27.94 -43.09 -58.06
CA ASP A 361 28.86 -42.95 -59.21
C ASP A 361 28.47 -41.70 -60.06
N ASN A 362 29.40 -41.18 -60.90
CA ASN A 362 29.18 -40.31 -62.09
C ASN A 362 28.35 -38.98 -61.99
N SER A 363 28.50 -37.96 -62.86
CA SER A 363 29.56 -37.54 -63.80
C SER A 363 29.34 -36.05 -64.22
N ASP A 364 30.30 -35.51 -64.99
CA ASP A 364 30.15 -34.43 -66.00
C ASP A 364 29.73 -32.97 -65.65
N ALA A 365 30.75 -32.10 -65.67
CA ALA A 365 30.91 -30.95 -66.58
C ALA A 365 29.69 -30.06 -66.99
N ASN A 366 29.73 -28.77 -66.61
CA ASN A 366 29.94 -27.60 -67.50
C ASN A 366 29.80 -26.27 -66.71
N GLN A 367 30.79 -25.38 -66.71
CA GLN A 367 31.13 -24.32 -67.69
C GLN A 367 30.37 -22.98 -67.55
N ASN A 368 31.13 -21.90 -67.82
CA ASN A 368 30.79 -20.47 -68.00
C ASN A 368 30.61 -19.65 -66.70
N GLN A 369 31.50 -18.74 -66.31
CA GLN A 369 32.16 -17.60 -67.01
C GLN A 369 31.23 -16.45 -67.43
N THR A 370 31.28 -15.34 -66.67
CA THR A 370 31.55 -13.94 -67.11
C THR A 370 31.67 -13.08 -65.81
N ARG A 371 32.73 -12.30 -65.50
CA ARG A 371 33.29 -11.07 -66.13
C ARG A 371 32.20 -10.03 -66.43
N HIS A 372 32.25 -8.72 -66.11
CA HIS A 372 33.29 -7.77 -65.67
C HIS A 372 32.56 -6.49 -65.12
N GLN A 373 33.11 -5.49 -64.39
CA GLN A 373 34.45 -5.15 -63.89
C GLN A 373 34.35 -4.15 -62.70
N ASN A 374 35.49 -3.69 -62.14
CA ASN A 374 35.60 -2.67 -61.08
C ASN A 374 35.54 -1.22 -61.62
N LYS A 375 35.31 -0.23 -60.73
CA LYS A 375 36.18 0.97 -60.68
C LYS A 375 36.37 1.50 -59.25
N VAL A 376 37.59 1.95 -58.96
CA VAL A 376 38.08 2.58 -57.72
C VAL A 376 38.77 3.88 -58.12
N GLU A 377 38.69 4.94 -57.30
CA GLU A 377 39.67 6.05 -57.18
C GLU A 377 39.18 7.03 -56.08
N THR A 378 39.94 7.82 -55.31
CA THR A 378 41.22 7.79 -54.56
C THR A 378 41.23 9.14 -53.77
N LEU A 379 41.98 9.25 -52.67
CA LEU A 379 42.09 10.43 -51.79
C LEU A 379 43.09 11.51 -52.28
N GLU A 380 43.00 12.74 -51.72
CA GLU A 380 44.07 13.60 -51.10
C GLU A 380 43.68 15.13 -51.08
N PRO A 381 44.43 16.12 -50.49
CA PRO A 381 44.16 16.59 -49.11
C PRO A 381 44.13 18.15 -48.87
N VAL A 382 44.09 18.54 -47.59
CA VAL A 382 44.17 19.86 -46.86
C VAL A 382 45.26 20.89 -47.32
N PRO A 383 45.46 22.17 -46.81
CA PRO A 383 44.96 22.86 -45.58
C PRO A 383 44.52 24.38 -45.75
N PRO A 384 44.96 25.42 -44.98
CA PRO A 384 44.10 26.17 -44.03
C PRO A 384 44.10 27.72 -44.16
N MET A 385 43.21 28.46 -43.45
CA MET A 385 43.53 29.74 -42.76
C MET A 385 42.35 30.39 -42.00
N GLU A 386 42.70 31.38 -41.18
CA GLU A 386 41.84 32.26 -40.37
C GLU A 386 41.10 33.34 -41.21
N GLU A 387 40.44 34.29 -40.54
CA GLU A 387 39.78 35.51 -41.09
C GLU A 387 38.44 35.35 -41.83
N VAL A 388 37.36 35.06 -41.09
CA VAL A 388 36.07 35.75 -41.31
C VAL A 388 35.47 36.17 -39.95
N ILE A 389 35.97 37.28 -39.41
CA ILE A 389 35.29 38.06 -38.37
C ILE A 389 34.72 39.32 -39.04
N GLU A 390 33.58 39.78 -38.50
CA GLU A 390 32.80 40.98 -38.82
C GLU A 390 31.55 40.78 -39.69
N ARG A 391 30.45 41.39 -39.20
CA ARG A 391 29.12 41.54 -39.82
C ARG A 391 28.22 40.30 -39.85
N MET A 392 27.82 39.84 -38.66
CA MET A 392 26.40 39.75 -38.29
C MET A 392 26.27 39.47 -36.78
N VAL A 393 26.50 40.51 -35.95
CA VAL A 393 26.10 40.50 -34.54
C VAL A 393 24.74 41.18 -34.44
N GLU A 394 23.68 40.45 -34.74
CA GLU A 394 22.41 40.72 -34.09
C GLU A 394 22.54 40.24 -32.64
N THR A 395 22.32 41.15 -31.69
CA THR A 395 22.34 40.85 -30.26
C THR A 395 21.16 39.96 -29.89
N THR A 396 21.31 38.65 -30.06
CA THR A 396 20.51 37.65 -29.36
C THR A 396 20.97 37.61 -27.91
N THR A 397 20.31 38.41 -27.07
CA THR A 397 20.34 38.20 -25.62
C THR A 397 19.97 36.75 -25.35
N PRO A 398 20.79 35.97 -24.62
CA PRO A 398 20.43 34.61 -24.28
C PRO A 398 19.15 34.67 -23.44
N MET A 399 18.09 33.98 -23.89
CA MET A 399 16.86 33.92 -23.12
C MET A 399 17.17 33.33 -21.74
N PRO A 400 16.66 33.91 -20.64
CA PRO A 400 16.86 33.35 -19.31
C PRO A 400 16.29 31.93 -19.29
N CYS A 401 17.18 30.95 -19.05
CA CYS A 401 16.79 29.55 -19.00
C CYS A 401 15.93 29.32 -17.75
N GLU A 402 14.63 29.18 -17.94
CA GLU A 402 13.66 28.92 -16.86
C GLU A 402 13.98 27.58 -16.20
N ALA A 403 14.18 27.59 -14.88
CA ALA A 403 14.52 26.39 -14.14
C ALA A 403 13.32 25.43 -14.06
N MET A 404 13.58 24.12 -14.02
CA MET A 404 12.55 23.16 -13.63
C MET A 404 12.47 23.10 -12.10
N PRO A 405 11.34 23.49 -11.47
CA PRO A 405 11.19 23.37 -10.02
C PRO A 405 11.04 21.90 -9.60
N GLN A 406 11.54 21.56 -8.42
CA GLN A 406 11.21 20.29 -7.76
C GLN A 406 9.71 20.24 -7.42
N TYR A 407 9.10 19.07 -7.52
CA TYR A 407 7.69 18.88 -7.19
C TYR A 407 7.42 17.49 -6.62
N GLU A 408 6.39 17.41 -5.77
CA GLU A 408 5.86 16.19 -5.16
C GLU A 408 4.41 16.02 -5.61
N LEU A 409 4.01 14.82 -6.05
CA LEU A 409 2.65 14.51 -6.48
C LEU A 409 2.08 13.37 -5.62
N ILE A 410 1.06 13.68 -4.82
CA ILE A 410 0.47 12.74 -3.84
C ILE A 410 -1.02 12.58 -4.15
N SER A 411 -1.48 11.34 -4.35
CA SER A 411 -2.91 11.03 -4.46
C SER A 411 -3.46 10.58 -3.11
N THR A 412 -4.72 10.88 -2.81
CA THR A 412 -5.43 10.15 -1.75
C THR A 412 -5.59 8.69 -2.17
N MET A 413 -5.63 7.76 -1.21
CA MET A 413 -5.60 6.31 -1.47
C MET A 413 -6.89 5.76 -2.10
N ASP A 414 -7.96 6.55 -2.08
CA ASP A 414 -9.23 6.31 -2.78
C ASP A 414 -9.24 6.87 -4.22
N ASN A 415 -8.20 7.62 -4.60
CA ASN A 415 -8.05 8.35 -5.86
C ASN A 415 -9.16 9.38 -6.15
N ALA A 416 -9.81 9.91 -5.12
CA ALA A 416 -10.75 11.01 -5.25
C ALA A 416 -10.05 12.37 -5.38
N LYS A 417 -8.86 12.54 -4.79
CA LYS A 417 -8.12 13.80 -4.73
C LYS A 417 -6.63 13.58 -5.01
N MET A 418 -5.98 14.61 -5.54
CA MET A 418 -4.56 14.64 -5.81
C MET A 418 -4.00 16.01 -5.43
N THR A 419 -2.83 16.03 -4.79
CA THR A 419 -2.13 17.23 -4.35
C THR A 419 -0.78 17.30 -5.05
N LEU A 420 -0.58 18.31 -5.89
CA LEU A 420 0.71 18.67 -6.46
C LEU A 420 1.34 19.78 -5.61
N THR A 421 2.52 19.53 -5.05
CA THR A 421 3.31 20.52 -4.31
C THR A 421 4.55 20.90 -5.13
N ILE A 422 4.68 22.16 -5.53
CA ILE A 422 5.80 22.68 -6.33
C ILE A 422 6.70 23.56 -5.45
N HIS A 423 7.98 23.22 -5.38
CA HIS A 423 8.99 23.91 -4.57
C HIS A 423 9.54 25.10 -5.35
N THR A 424 9.39 26.28 -4.77
CA THR A 424 9.58 27.57 -5.46
C THR A 424 10.44 28.55 -4.64
N PRO A 425 11.67 28.16 -4.23
CA PRO A 425 12.55 28.98 -3.39
C PRO A 425 12.84 30.38 -3.96
N ALA A 426 12.99 30.50 -5.29
CA ALA A 426 13.23 31.79 -5.95
C ALA A 426 11.96 32.67 -6.07
N LEU A 427 10.76 32.12 -5.84
CA LEU A 427 9.50 32.84 -6.08
C LEU A 427 9.16 33.76 -4.91
N ALA A 428 9.28 35.08 -5.12
CA ALA A 428 8.92 36.10 -4.13
C ALA A 428 7.42 36.42 -4.10
N SER A 429 6.72 36.27 -5.23
CA SER A 429 5.28 36.51 -5.35
C SER A 429 4.67 35.67 -6.48
N VAL A 430 3.36 35.47 -6.45
CA VAL A 430 2.60 34.77 -7.51
C VAL A 430 2.06 35.73 -8.59
N ARG A 431 2.50 37.00 -8.63
CA ARG A 431 1.92 38.02 -9.51
C ARG A 431 2.04 37.67 -10.99
N ASP A 432 3.18 37.07 -11.36
CA ASP A 432 3.54 36.74 -12.74
C ASP A 432 3.47 35.22 -12.98
N MET A 433 2.71 34.51 -12.12
CA MET A 433 2.53 33.06 -12.19
C MET A 433 1.36 32.71 -13.12
N ALA A 434 1.63 31.94 -14.16
CA ALA A 434 0.62 31.24 -14.93
C ALA A 434 0.51 29.79 -14.45
N LEU A 435 -0.72 29.35 -14.17
CA LEU A 435 -1.06 27.95 -13.91
C LEU A 435 -2.22 27.57 -14.84
N ASP A 436 -1.98 26.58 -15.70
CA ASP A 436 -3.00 25.95 -16.53
C ASP A 436 -3.18 24.49 -16.10
N VAL A 437 -4.43 24.03 -16.08
CA VAL A 437 -4.83 22.69 -15.64
C VAL A 437 -5.86 22.17 -16.64
N SER A 438 -5.39 21.34 -17.57
CA SER A 438 -6.24 20.52 -18.41
C SER A 438 -6.67 19.26 -17.66
N SER A 439 -7.48 18.41 -18.30
CA SER A 439 -7.83 17.11 -17.72
C SER A 439 -6.62 16.21 -17.50
N ASP A 440 -5.63 16.17 -18.40
CA ASP A 440 -4.49 15.24 -18.33
C ASP A 440 -3.10 15.91 -18.23
N MET A 441 -3.05 17.23 -18.03
CA MET A 441 -1.82 18.00 -17.95
C MET A 441 -1.97 19.20 -17.01
N LEU A 442 -0.92 19.47 -16.24
CA LEU A 442 -0.76 20.70 -15.48
C LEU A 442 0.50 21.42 -15.95
N GLN A 443 0.37 22.71 -16.28
CA GLN A 443 1.48 23.57 -16.69
C GLN A 443 1.61 24.74 -15.74
N PHE A 444 2.79 24.90 -15.13
CA PHE A 444 3.14 25.98 -14.23
C PHE A 444 4.31 26.78 -14.82
N VAL A 445 4.13 28.08 -15.01
CA VAL A 445 5.15 28.98 -15.58
C VAL A 445 5.26 30.24 -14.73
N VAL A 446 6.49 30.64 -14.45
CA VAL A 446 6.86 31.96 -13.93
C VAL A 446 7.93 32.50 -14.88
N PRO A 447 7.61 33.47 -15.76
CA PRO A 447 8.49 33.91 -16.83
C PRO A 447 9.91 34.26 -16.36
N GLY A 448 10.91 33.64 -16.99
CA GLY A 448 12.33 33.82 -16.65
C GLY A 448 12.78 33.25 -15.30
N VAL A 449 11.92 32.52 -14.58
CA VAL A 449 12.25 31.88 -13.30
C VAL A 449 11.99 30.38 -13.32
N TYR A 450 10.76 29.95 -13.61
CA TYR A 450 10.36 28.54 -13.56
C TYR A 450 9.49 28.11 -14.74
N ARG A 451 9.70 26.89 -15.21
CA ARG A 451 8.78 26.17 -16.10
C ARG A 451 8.63 24.73 -15.65
N LEU A 452 7.40 24.29 -15.49
CA LEU A 452 7.03 22.90 -15.21
C LEU A 452 5.84 22.49 -16.07
N GLN A 453 5.91 21.29 -16.64
CA GLN A 453 4.81 20.65 -17.33
C GLN A 453 4.72 19.22 -16.80
N VAL A 454 3.61 18.90 -16.13
CA VAL A 454 3.36 17.58 -15.52
C VAL A 454 2.22 16.92 -16.28
N ALA A 455 2.48 15.74 -16.85
CA ALA A 455 1.41 14.88 -17.32
C ALA A 455 0.70 14.27 -16.10
N LEU A 456 -0.60 14.51 -15.98
CA LEU A 456 -1.39 14.02 -14.85
C LEU A 456 -1.66 12.51 -15.03
N PRO A 457 -1.62 11.71 -13.95
CA PRO A 457 -1.73 10.26 -14.02
C PRO A 457 -3.15 9.77 -14.37
N TRP A 458 -4.16 10.58 -14.10
CA TRP A 458 -5.56 10.36 -14.41
C TRP A 458 -6.26 11.70 -14.72
N ALA A 459 -7.40 11.64 -15.41
CA ALA A 459 -8.14 12.83 -15.81
C ALA A 459 -8.71 13.56 -14.57
N VAL A 460 -8.40 14.85 -14.39
CA VAL A 460 -8.87 15.67 -13.25
C VAL A 460 -10.06 16.56 -13.63
N ASP A 461 -10.89 16.91 -12.64
CA ASP A 461 -11.78 18.07 -12.71
C ASP A 461 -10.99 19.34 -12.40
N ASN A 462 -10.95 20.28 -13.35
CA ASN A 462 -10.28 21.56 -13.18
C ASN A 462 -11.20 22.64 -12.57
N ALA A 463 -12.53 22.46 -12.57
CA ALA A 463 -13.49 23.45 -12.06
C ALA A 463 -13.37 23.67 -10.54
N THR A 464 -12.94 22.64 -9.80
CA THR A 464 -12.74 22.68 -8.35
C THR A 464 -11.30 23.03 -7.91
N THR A 465 -10.36 23.19 -8.85
CA THR A 465 -8.93 23.36 -8.55
C THR A 465 -8.65 24.70 -7.86
N ARG A 466 -7.98 24.65 -6.69
CA ARG A 466 -7.61 25.85 -5.89
C ARG A 466 -6.12 25.87 -5.54
N PRO A 467 -5.27 26.60 -6.30
CA PRO A 467 -3.86 26.75 -5.96
C PRO A 467 -3.67 27.63 -4.71
N THR A 468 -2.81 27.18 -3.79
CA THR A 468 -2.48 27.87 -2.54
C THR A 468 -0.95 28.05 -2.42
N PHE A 469 -0.49 29.30 -2.39
CA PHE A 469 0.94 29.61 -2.28
C PHE A 469 1.36 30.04 -0.87
N SER A 470 2.36 29.36 -0.30
CA SER A 470 2.95 29.70 0.99
C SER A 470 4.26 30.46 0.82
N LYS A 471 4.22 31.79 1.03
CA LYS A 471 5.43 32.64 1.07
C LYS A 471 6.47 32.18 2.11
N LYS A 472 6.01 31.65 3.26
CA LYS A 472 6.87 31.17 4.35
C LYS A 472 7.55 29.85 3.98
N ALA A 473 6.82 28.91 3.39
CA ALA A 473 7.37 27.60 3.02
C ALA A 473 8.05 27.58 1.64
N ARG A 474 7.86 28.63 0.81
CA ARG A 474 8.28 28.69 -0.60
C ARG A 474 7.76 27.49 -1.41
N ARG A 475 6.48 27.17 -1.25
CA ARG A 475 5.79 26.08 -1.94
C ARG A 475 4.44 26.55 -2.47
N LEU A 476 4.08 26.07 -3.65
CA LEU A 476 2.75 26.16 -4.25
C LEU A 476 2.07 24.79 -4.13
N VAL A 477 0.89 24.74 -3.52
CA VAL A 477 0.12 23.50 -3.32
C VAL A 477 -1.15 23.58 -4.17
N ILE A 478 -1.41 22.55 -4.97
CA ILE A 478 -2.52 22.53 -5.94
C ILE A 478 -3.33 21.26 -5.67
N ALA A 479 -4.55 21.44 -5.16
CA ALA A 479 -5.51 20.36 -4.99
C ALA A 479 -6.34 20.17 -6.25
N LEU A 480 -6.38 18.93 -6.73
CA LEU A 480 -7.08 18.44 -7.93
C LEU A 480 -8.06 17.34 -7.50
N ALA A 481 -9.20 17.21 -8.17
CA ALA A 481 -10.23 16.19 -7.87
C ALA A 481 -10.48 15.26 -9.05
N SER A 482 -10.96 14.04 -8.80
CA SER A 482 -11.46 13.15 -9.85
C SER A 482 -12.82 13.65 -10.39
N PRO A 483 -13.08 13.60 -11.72
CA PRO A 483 -14.38 13.91 -12.32
C PRO A 483 -15.54 13.03 -11.84
N THR A 484 -15.25 11.96 -11.07
CA THR A 484 -16.23 11.02 -10.51
C THR A 484 -16.23 11.01 -8.98
N ALA A 485 -15.66 12.02 -8.32
CA ALA A 485 -15.61 12.17 -6.87
C ALA A 485 -16.91 12.76 -6.30
#